data_AF-A0A7C3VHE7-F1
#
_entry.id   AF-A0A7C3VHE7-F1
#
_cell.length_a   1.000
_cell.length_b   1.000
_cell.length_c   1.000
_cell.angle_alpha   90.00
_cell.angle_beta   90.00
_cell.angle_gamma   90.00
#
_symmetry.space_group_name_H-M   'P 1'
#
loop_
_entity.id
_entity.type
_entity.pdbx_description
1 polymer ?
#
loop_
_entity_poly.entity_id
_entity_poly.type
_entity_poly.pdbx_seq_one_letter_code
_entity_poly.pdbx_strand_id
1 'polypeptide(L)'
;MALMLLCLSGIVVAEILPASQLFEANVIAQSVSFRYTGTEPQPLLREVQSLQEISITGRQTVTLVGTFASSTPSAVATSSSITVELANDTSNFTLKPLGTAKELQLNEVLLREGTAVLDLSYRTPENRLSLTLQPQFRTNALTINLGSQPLQVSLKGYRIVDDGNAQQTAVDKELELIFTPTPGLLSLSLPEVAKLAVILADINQNSQWFGGNLNVADLGFASFDSQRLTLAHSGAYGGNNSTILSGEVRMAGKAMQLGKNQFFMGGTPGIQKVRYWQIDEDNSAIALRMAGKSTAVAAGLDPDFPVEQIKVSYLRLWLPESAVAGLIPFTAALGSYLLYWLLDRRRV
;
A
#
# COMPACT_ATOMS: atom_id res chain seq x y z
N MET A 1 -46.21 30.50 -10.67
CA MET A 1 -46.31 29.90 -9.31
C MET A 1 -45.85 28.44 -9.28
N ALA A 2 -46.44 27.53 -10.08
CA ALA A 2 -45.97 26.14 -10.18
C ALA A 2 -44.47 26.06 -10.51
N LEU A 3 -44.00 26.87 -11.46
CA LEU A 3 -42.58 27.01 -11.79
C LEU A 3 -41.72 27.47 -10.59
N MET A 4 -42.26 28.35 -9.74
CA MET A 4 -41.53 28.90 -8.60
C MET A 4 -41.41 27.87 -7.46
N LEU A 5 -42.49 27.14 -7.16
CA LEU A 5 -42.46 25.98 -6.26
C LEU A 5 -41.53 24.89 -6.79
N LEU A 6 -41.52 24.66 -8.11
CA LEU A 6 -40.61 23.73 -8.75
C LEU A 6 -39.15 24.16 -8.57
N CYS A 7 -38.81 25.44 -8.78
CA CYS A 7 -37.47 25.96 -8.51
C CYS A 7 -37.06 25.81 -7.03
N LEU A 8 -37.96 26.12 -6.08
CA LEU A 8 -37.69 25.97 -4.65
C LEU A 8 -37.47 24.49 -4.27
N SER A 9 -38.29 23.59 -4.82
CA SER A 9 -38.10 22.14 -4.64
C SER A 9 -36.78 21.67 -5.26
N GLY A 10 -36.39 22.21 -6.41
CA GLY A 10 -35.11 21.91 -7.06
C GLY A 10 -33.90 22.29 -6.20
N ILE A 11 -33.96 23.41 -5.49
CA ILE A 11 -32.92 23.83 -4.54
C ILE A 11 -32.81 22.83 -3.38
N VAL A 12 -33.93 22.42 -2.79
CA VAL A 12 -33.94 21.45 -1.69
C VAL A 12 -33.41 20.10 -2.16
N VAL A 13 -33.84 19.63 -3.33
CA VAL A 13 -33.36 18.39 -3.95
C VAL A 13 -31.85 18.47 -4.21
N ALA A 14 -31.34 19.61 -4.71
CA ALA A 14 -29.92 19.80 -4.95
C ALA A 14 -29.06 19.78 -3.67
N GLU A 15 -29.58 20.17 -2.50
CA GLU A 15 -28.85 20.04 -1.23
C GLU A 15 -28.83 18.61 -0.70
N ILE A 16 -29.78 17.76 -1.10
CA ILE A 16 -29.84 16.35 -0.65
C ILE A 16 -29.06 15.43 -1.60
N LEU A 17 -28.95 15.79 -2.88
CA LEU A 17 -28.23 15.00 -3.87
C LEU A 17 -26.72 14.99 -3.57
N PRO A 18 -26.08 13.81 -3.46
CA PRO A 18 -24.65 13.71 -3.19
C PRO A 18 -23.83 14.15 -4.41
N ALA A 19 -22.70 14.79 -4.16
CA ALA A 19 -21.77 15.22 -5.19
C ALA A 19 -20.35 14.75 -4.89
N SER A 20 -19.65 14.27 -5.93
CA SER A 20 -18.25 13.85 -5.79
C SER A 20 -17.33 15.07 -5.77
N GLN A 21 -16.42 15.11 -4.79
CA GLN A 21 -15.42 16.15 -4.61
C GLN A 21 -14.04 15.52 -4.45
N LEU A 22 -13.01 16.32 -4.72
CA LEU A 22 -11.64 15.92 -4.44
C LEU A 22 -11.40 15.99 -2.93
N PHE A 23 -10.67 15.02 -2.41
CA PHE A 23 -10.10 15.08 -1.07
C PHE A 23 -8.60 14.81 -1.11
N GLU A 24 -7.91 15.38 -0.14
CA GLU A 24 -6.51 15.06 0.16
C GLU A 24 -6.44 14.56 1.59
N ALA A 25 -5.51 13.65 1.86
CA ALA A 25 -5.29 13.16 3.21
C ALA A 25 -3.81 12.90 3.47
N ASN A 26 -3.40 13.14 4.70
CA ASN A 26 -2.12 12.71 5.25
C ASN A 26 -2.40 11.67 6.33
N VAL A 27 -1.74 10.52 6.28
CA VAL A 27 -1.96 9.42 7.25
C VAL A 27 -0.63 8.84 7.67
N ILE A 28 -0.47 8.58 8.96
CA ILE A 28 0.59 7.77 9.54
C ILE A 28 -0.04 6.44 9.95
N ALA A 29 0.43 5.34 9.37
CA ALA A 29 -0.10 4.00 9.64
C ALA A 29 1.02 2.95 9.75
N GLN A 30 0.82 1.95 10.62
CA GLN A 30 1.82 0.89 10.83
C GLN A 30 1.88 -0.12 9.68
N SER A 31 0.78 -0.27 8.95
CA SER A 31 0.68 -1.17 7.80
C SER A 31 -0.24 -0.57 6.74
N VAL A 32 0.14 -0.74 5.48
CA VAL A 32 -0.56 -0.21 4.32
C VAL A 32 -0.77 -1.33 3.31
N SER A 33 -1.98 -1.42 2.76
CA SER A 33 -2.31 -2.34 1.67
C SER A 33 -2.95 -1.58 0.51
N PHE A 34 -2.68 -1.96 -0.73
CA PHE A 34 -3.33 -1.35 -1.90
C PHE A 34 -3.18 -2.22 -3.15
N ARG A 35 -3.89 -1.86 -4.20
CA ARG A 35 -3.72 -2.41 -5.55
C ARG A 35 -3.14 -1.35 -6.47
N TYR A 36 -2.07 -1.65 -7.20
CA TYR A 36 -1.51 -0.77 -8.22
C TYR A 36 -2.39 -0.80 -9.48
N THR A 37 -2.80 0.38 -9.94
CA THR A 37 -3.71 0.55 -11.08
C THR A 37 -3.09 1.27 -12.26
N GLY A 38 -1.79 1.58 -12.20
CA GLY A 38 -1.07 2.13 -13.35
C GLY A 38 -0.81 1.06 -14.42
N THR A 39 -0.76 1.51 -15.67
CA THR A 39 -0.51 0.66 -16.84
C THR A 39 0.99 0.45 -17.11
N GLU A 40 1.83 1.36 -16.64
CA GLU A 40 3.27 1.29 -16.80
C GLU A 40 3.93 0.73 -15.52
N PRO A 41 5.08 0.03 -15.63
CA PRO A 41 5.83 -0.40 -14.45
C PRO A 41 6.31 0.81 -13.66
N GLN A 42 6.08 0.82 -12.35
CA GLN A 42 6.48 1.93 -11.49
C GLN A 42 7.18 1.41 -10.23
N PRO A 43 8.26 2.06 -9.79
CA PRO A 43 8.91 1.72 -8.53
C PRO A 43 7.97 1.90 -7.34
N LEU A 44 7.94 0.91 -6.46
CA LEU A 44 7.50 1.09 -5.09
C LEU A 44 8.67 1.48 -4.19
N LEU A 45 9.77 0.72 -4.27
CA LEU A 45 10.99 0.95 -3.51
C LEU A 45 12.17 1.20 -4.45
N ARG A 46 13.08 2.08 -4.05
CA ARG A 46 14.32 2.43 -4.77
C ARG A 46 15.45 2.70 -3.80
N GLU A 47 16.65 2.27 -4.19
CA GLU A 47 17.92 2.64 -3.56
C GLU A 47 17.89 2.53 -2.02
N VAL A 48 17.35 1.42 -1.52
CA VAL A 48 17.37 1.13 -0.08
C VAL A 48 18.76 0.58 0.26
N GLN A 49 19.58 1.46 0.82
CA GLN A 49 21.00 1.23 1.11
C GLN A 49 21.22 0.64 2.50
N SER A 50 22.47 0.23 2.78
CA SER A 50 22.92 -0.23 4.10
C SER A 50 22.13 -1.43 4.62
N LEU A 51 21.82 -2.38 3.73
CA LEU A 51 21.13 -3.61 4.10
C LEU A 51 22.07 -4.54 4.88
N GLN A 52 21.66 -4.94 6.07
CA GLN A 52 22.28 -6.04 6.83
C GLN A 52 21.72 -7.39 6.40
N GLU A 53 20.48 -7.41 5.91
CA GLU A 53 19.82 -8.61 5.45
C GLU A 53 18.75 -8.27 4.41
N ILE A 54 18.63 -9.10 3.39
CA ILE A 54 17.45 -9.18 2.53
C ILE A 54 16.97 -10.62 2.50
N SER A 55 15.69 -10.82 2.79
CA SER A 55 15.03 -12.12 2.79
C SER A 55 13.83 -12.09 1.87
N ILE A 56 13.70 -13.11 1.03
CA ILE A 56 12.61 -13.27 0.09
C ILE A 56 11.99 -14.64 0.30
N THR A 57 10.72 -14.65 0.65
CA THR A 57 9.93 -15.87 0.87
C THR A 57 8.88 -16.02 -0.22
N GLY A 58 8.75 -17.23 -0.77
CA GLY A 58 7.78 -17.56 -1.82
C GLY A 58 8.38 -18.39 -2.95
N ARG A 59 7.55 -18.75 -3.93
CA ARG A 59 7.98 -19.50 -5.11
C ARG A 59 8.63 -18.60 -6.14
N GLN A 60 9.86 -18.93 -6.52
CA GLN A 60 10.63 -18.22 -7.52
C GLN A 60 11.89 -19.00 -7.90
N THR A 61 12.50 -18.60 -9.02
CA THR A 61 13.82 -19.09 -9.42
C THR A 61 14.86 -18.00 -9.19
N VAL A 62 15.99 -18.38 -8.60
CA VAL A 62 17.13 -17.50 -8.31
C VAL A 62 18.35 -18.07 -9.02
N THR A 63 19.03 -17.26 -9.83
CA THR A 63 20.32 -17.63 -10.41
C THR A 63 21.40 -16.76 -9.79
N LEU A 64 22.36 -17.38 -9.12
CA LEU A 64 23.52 -16.71 -8.53
C LEU A 64 24.73 -17.00 -9.41
N VAL A 65 25.47 -15.98 -9.79
CA VAL A 65 26.68 -16.08 -10.62
C VAL A 65 27.86 -15.50 -9.84
N GLY A 66 28.93 -16.27 -9.70
CA GLY A 66 30.08 -15.90 -8.87
C GLY A 66 30.82 -17.11 -8.33
N THR A 67 31.50 -16.95 -7.20
CA THR A 67 32.22 -18.04 -6.54
C THR A 67 31.50 -18.46 -5.26
N PHE A 68 31.54 -19.76 -4.96
CA PHE A 68 30.86 -20.35 -3.82
C PHE A 68 31.85 -21.07 -2.92
N ALA A 69 31.74 -20.87 -1.61
CA ALA A 69 32.43 -21.65 -0.60
C ALA A 69 31.41 -22.23 0.38
N SER A 70 31.55 -23.51 0.71
CA SER A 70 30.71 -24.19 1.69
C SER A 70 31.58 -24.95 2.67
N SER A 71 31.16 -24.99 3.94
CA SER A 71 31.79 -25.84 4.97
C SER A 71 31.51 -27.33 4.75
N THR A 72 30.49 -27.66 3.95
CA THR A 72 30.18 -29.03 3.52
C THR A 72 30.64 -29.25 2.08
N PRO A 73 31.41 -30.33 1.78
CA PRO A 73 31.75 -30.69 0.42
C PRO A 73 30.47 -30.88 -0.40
N SER A 74 30.21 -29.96 -1.33
CA SER A 74 29.05 -29.96 -2.20
C SER A 74 29.50 -29.62 -3.61
N ALA A 75 28.85 -30.20 -4.62
CA ALA A 75 29.11 -29.91 -6.03
C ALA A 75 29.00 -28.40 -6.35
N VAL A 76 28.28 -27.66 -5.50
CA VAL A 76 28.11 -26.20 -5.53
C VAL A 76 29.43 -25.43 -5.44
N ALA A 77 30.42 -25.92 -4.69
CA ALA A 77 31.68 -25.21 -4.47
C ALA A 77 32.56 -25.10 -5.74
N THR A 78 32.30 -25.92 -6.76
CA THR A 78 33.04 -25.91 -8.03
C THR A 78 32.34 -25.18 -9.16
N SER A 79 31.08 -24.79 -8.99
CA SER A 79 30.29 -24.13 -10.02
C SER A 79 30.56 -22.62 -10.04
N SER A 80 30.51 -21.99 -11.22
CA SER A 80 30.56 -20.52 -11.36
C SER A 80 29.18 -19.87 -11.38
N SER A 81 28.13 -20.70 -11.42
CA SER A 81 26.73 -20.30 -11.39
C SER A 81 25.93 -21.40 -10.73
N ILE A 82 24.93 -21.03 -9.92
CA ILE A 82 23.92 -21.95 -9.42
C ILE A 82 22.54 -21.41 -9.71
N THR A 83 21.66 -22.27 -10.23
CA THR A 83 20.23 -21.97 -10.36
C THR A 83 19.48 -22.74 -9.29
N VAL A 84 18.70 -21.99 -8.52
CA VAL A 84 17.94 -22.50 -7.38
C VAL A 84 16.47 -22.23 -7.61
N GLU A 85 15.66 -23.27 -7.49
CA GLU A 85 14.21 -23.19 -7.47
C GLU A 85 13.74 -23.18 -6.01
N LEU A 86 13.06 -22.10 -5.60
CA LEU A 86 12.32 -22.04 -4.34
C LEU A 86 10.96 -22.68 -4.58
N ALA A 87 10.78 -23.92 -4.11
CA ALA A 87 9.74 -24.82 -4.58
C ALA A 87 8.36 -24.63 -3.94
N ASN A 88 8.24 -23.89 -2.84
CA ASN A 88 6.98 -23.71 -2.12
C ASN A 88 6.82 -22.28 -1.54
N ASP A 89 5.61 -21.97 -1.08
CA ASP A 89 5.21 -20.64 -0.62
C ASP A 89 5.93 -20.21 0.67
N THR A 90 6.58 -21.16 1.35
CA THR A 90 7.37 -20.96 2.57
C THR A 90 8.88 -21.07 2.34
N SER A 91 9.29 -21.33 1.10
CA SER A 91 10.70 -21.36 0.70
C SER A 91 11.29 -19.98 0.93
N ASN A 92 12.51 -19.93 1.43
CA ASN A 92 13.15 -18.68 1.81
C ASN A 92 14.55 -18.59 1.21
N PHE A 93 14.89 -17.41 0.70
CA PHE A 93 16.20 -17.04 0.23
C PHE A 93 16.65 -15.79 0.97
N THR A 94 17.77 -15.90 1.68
CA THR A 94 18.31 -14.81 2.50
C THR A 94 19.74 -14.51 2.08
N LEU A 95 20.05 -13.22 1.96
CA LEU A 95 21.40 -12.69 1.74
C LEU A 95 21.78 -11.80 2.92
N LYS A 96 22.95 -12.06 3.50
CA LYS A 96 23.56 -11.23 4.54
C LYS A 96 25.00 -10.93 4.18
N PRO A 97 25.50 -9.71 4.32
CA PRO A 97 26.92 -9.47 4.10
C PRO A 97 27.79 -10.08 5.18
N LEU A 98 28.96 -10.60 4.80
CA LEU A 98 29.98 -11.02 5.77
C LEU A 98 30.79 -9.80 6.21
N GLY A 99 30.44 -9.25 7.37
CA GLY A 99 31.06 -8.05 7.95
C GLY A 99 30.24 -6.78 7.71
N THR A 100 30.88 -5.62 7.79
CA THR A 100 30.22 -4.30 7.64
C THR A 100 30.07 -3.89 6.17
N ALA A 101 29.53 -4.76 5.32
CA ALA A 101 29.43 -4.43 3.90
C ALA A 101 28.37 -3.34 3.70
N LYS A 102 28.80 -2.22 3.10
CA LYS A 102 27.92 -1.11 2.72
C LYS A 102 27.38 -1.24 1.29
N GLU A 103 27.78 -2.29 0.57
CA GLU A 103 27.50 -2.45 -0.85
C GLU A 103 26.18 -3.16 -1.14
N LEU A 104 25.62 -3.93 -0.20
CA LEU A 104 24.34 -4.61 -0.37
C LEU A 104 23.19 -3.60 -0.32
N GLN A 105 22.41 -3.54 -1.39
CA GLN A 105 21.34 -2.55 -1.56
C GLN A 105 20.18 -3.17 -2.33
N LEU A 106 18.97 -2.82 -1.92
CA LEU A 106 17.78 -3.06 -2.73
C LEU A 106 17.67 -1.89 -3.71
N ASN A 107 18.01 -2.16 -4.97
CA ASN A 107 18.02 -1.13 -6.00
C ASN A 107 16.61 -0.73 -6.38
N GLU A 108 15.73 -1.71 -6.64
CA GLU A 108 14.37 -1.42 -7.09
C GLU A 108 13.40 -2.56 -6.81
N VAL A 109 12.18 -2.20 -6.40
CA VAL A 109 10.99 -3.07 -6.47
C VAL A 109 10.00 -2.42 -7.45
N LEU A 110 9.75 -3.08 -8.57
CA LEU A 110 8.82 -2.59 -9.60
C LEU A 110 7.45 -3.25 -9.43
N LEU A 111 6.42 -2.41 -9.28
CA LEU A 111 5.03 -2.83 -9.38
C LEU A 111 4.61 -2.90 -10.84
N ARG A 112 3.92 -3.99 -11.19
CA ARG A 112 3.21 -4.12 -12.48
C ARG A 112 1.71 -3.92 -12.31
N GLU A 113 1.03 -3.59 -13.40
CA GLU A 113 -0.43 -3.44 -13.45
C GLU A 113 -1.15 -4.56 -12.70
N GLY A 114 -2.09 -4.18 -11.82
CA GLY A 114 -2.89 -5.10 -11.02
C GLY A 114 -2.19 -5.70 -9.80
N THR A 115 -0.91 -5.40 -9.55
CA THR A 115 -0.20 -5.90 -8.36
C THR A 115 -0.88 -5.45 -7.09
N ALA A 116 -1.22 -6.40 -6.24
CA ALA A 116 -1.67 -6.15 -4.88
C ALA A 116 -0.46 -6.10 -3.93
N VAL A 117 -0.33 -4.99 -3.21
CA VAL A 117 0.50 -4.87 -2.02
C VAL A 117 -0.39 -5.22 -0.84
N LEU A 118 -0.19 -6.41 -0.26
CA LEU A 118 -1.04 -6.92 0.81
C LEU A 118 -0.64 -6.38 2.18
N ASP A 119 0.67 -6.17 2.37
CA ASP A 119 1.24 -5.53 3.54
C ASP A 119 2.48 -4.76 3.12
N LEU A 120 2.59 -3.53 3.56
CA LEU A 120 3.80 -2.73 3.56
C LEU A 120 3.90 -2.10 4.94
N SER A 121 4.96 -2.45 5.68
CA SER A 121 5.11 -2.08 7.09
C SER A 121 6.57 -1.85 7.45
N TYR A 122 6.81 -1.01 8.45
CA TYR A 122 8.14 -0.69 8.97
C TYR A 122 8.18 -0.79 10.50
N ARG A 123 9.27 -1.31 11.07
CA ARG A 123 9.41 -1.53 12.53
C ARG A 123 10.81 -1.15 13.02
N THR A 124 10.90 -0.34 14.08
CA THR A 124 12.16 0.28 14.54
C THR A 124 13.01 -0.49 15.55
N PRO A 125 12.56 -1.45 16.38
CA PRO A 125 13.54 -2.21 17.14
C PRO A 125 14.46 -3.03 16.23
N GLU A 126 13.92 -3.45 15.08
CA GLU A 126 14.59 -4.32 14.11
C GLU A 126 15.08 -3.58 12.87
N ASN A 127 14.80 -2.27 12.75
CA ASN A 127 14.97 -1.51 11.50
C ASN A 127 14.52 -2.31 10.27
N ARG A 128 13.31 -2.86 10.34
CA ARG A 128 12.81 -3.83 9.38
C ARG A 128 11.71 -3.25 8.52
N LEU A 129 11.93 -3.22 7.20
CA LEU A 129 10.91 -2.94 6.20
C LEU A 129 10.40 -4.27 5.64
N SER A 130 9.09 -4.48 5.69
CA SER A 130 8.42 -5.69 5.20
C SER A 130 7.42 -5.33 4.12
N LEU A 131 7.36 -6.15 3.07
CA LEU A 131 6.52 -5.96 1.91
C LEU A 131 5.99 -7.32 1.44
N THR A 132 4.69 -7.44 1.24
CA THR A 132 4.06 -8.61 0.61
C THR A 132 3.43 -8.21 -0.72
N LEU A 133 3.91 -8.81 -1.80
CA LEU A 133 3.43 -8.58 -3.15
C LEU A 133 2.65 -9.77 -3.66
N GLN A 134 1.54 -9.52 -4.34
CA GLN A 134 0.77 -10.51 -5.08
C GLN A 134 0.54 -9.98 -6.51
N PRO A 135 1.25 -10.50 -7.52
CA PRO A 135 0.99 -10.17 -8.91
C PRO A 135 -0.38 -10.70 -9.34
N GLN A 136 -1.06 -9.98 -10.24
CA GLN A 136 -2.34 -10.40 -10.80
C GLN A 136 -2.23 -10.82 -12.27
N PHE A 137 -1.57 -10.00 -13.09
CA PHE A 137 -1.48 -10.20 -14.54
C PHE A 137 -0.06 -10.40 -15.04
N ARG A 138 0.93 -9.80 -14.37
CA ARG A 138 2.34 -9.81 -14.78
C ARG A 138 3.24 -9.99 -13.56
N THR A 139 4.34 -10.70 -13.77
CA THR A 139 5.39 -10.92 -12.78
C THR A 139 6.00 -9.60 -12.31
N ASN A 140 6.09 -9.42 -11.00
CA ASN A 140 6.84 -8.30 -10.42
C ASN A 140 8.34 -8.52 -10.58
N ALA A 141 9.10 -7.43 -10.53
CA ALA A 141 10.54 -7.47 -10.66
C ALA A 141 11.21 -6.81 -9.47
N LEU A 142 12.31 -7.43 -9.03
CA LEU A 142 13.12 -7.01 -7.90
C LEU A 142 14.58 -7.00 -8.36
N THR A 143 15.27 -5.88 -8.15
CA THR A 143 16.68 -5.72 -8.48
C THR A 143 17.47 -5.45 -7.21
N ILE A 144 18.53 -6.22 -6.99
CA ILE A 144 19.39 -6.14 -5.81
C ILE A 144 20.82 -5.89 -6.29
N ASN A 145 21.47 -4.86 -5.76
CA ASN A 145 22.91 -4.70 -5.87
C ASN A 145 23.57 -5.51 -4.76
N LEU A 146 24.27 -6.56 -5.15
CA LEU A 146 24.99 -7.47 -4.27
C LEU A 146 26.38 -6.94 -3.90
N GLY A 147 26.90 -5.96 -4.63
CA GLY A 147 28.27 -5.50 -4.50
C GLY A 147 29.30 -6.51 -5.02
N SER A 148 30.49 -6.45 -4.47
CA SER A 148 31.62 -7.32 -4.79
C SER A 148 32.11 -8.16 -3.60
N GLN A 149 31.53 -7.92 -2.41
CA GLN A 149 31.95 -8.55 -1.17
C GLN A 149 31.27 -9.92 -0.96
N PRO A 150 31.90 -10.85 -0.23
CA PRO A 150 31.28 -12.11 0.14
C PRO A 150 29.99 -11.93 0.96
N LEU A 151 28.95 -12.66 0.58
CA LEU A 151 27.65 -12.72 1.22
C LEU A 151 27.43 -14.12 1.80
N GLN A 152 26.86 -14.22 3.00
CA GLN A 152 26.22 -15.43 3.48
C GLN A 152 24.86 -15.58 2.79
N VAL A 153 24.68 -16.69 2.09
CA VAL A 153 23.41 -17.10 1.50
C VAL A 153 22.83 -18.21 2.38
N SER A 154 21.56 -18.05 2.76
CA SER A 154 20.75 -19.12 3.33
C SER A 154 19.58 -19.45 2.40
N LEU A 155 19.34 -20.75 2.20
CA LEU A 155 18.28 -21.28 1.37
C LEU A 155 17.48 -22.33 2.15
N LYS A 156 16.15 -22.20 2.14
CA LYS A 156 15.22 -23.17 2.72
C LYS A 156 14.13 -23.54 1.71
N GLY A 157 13.75 -24.83 1.67
CA GLY A 157 12.71 -25.32 0.75
C GLY A 157 13.14 -25.18 -0.71
N TYR A 158 14.41 -25.44 -1.01
CA TYR A 158 15.03 -25.16 -2.30
C TYR A 158 15.35 -26.45 -3.08
N ARG A 159 15.51 -26.33 -4.39
CA ARG A 159 16.06 -27.38 -5.27
C ARG A 159 17.16 -26.75 -6.13
N ILE A 160 18.28 -27.44 -6.29
CA ILE A 160 19.35 -26.99 -7.19
C ILE A 160 19.09 -27.61 -8.56
N VAL A 161 19.01 -26.75 -9.58
CA VAL A 161 18.90 -27.15 -10.98
C VAL A 161 20.31 -27.08 -11.55
N ASP A 162 20.95 -28.24 -11.68
CA ASP A 162 22.25 -28.39 -12.33
C ASP A 162 22.06 -29.03 -13.71
N ASP A 163 22.90 -28.69 -14.69
CA ASP A 163 22.84 -29.04 -16.13
C ASP A 163 22.09 -30.37 -16.48
N GLY A 164 20.76 -30.32 -16.47
CA GLY A 164 19.87 -31.45 -16.79
C GLY A 164 19.61 -32.49 -15.69
N ASN A 165 20.26 -32.43 -14.52
CA ASN A 165 20.02 -33.34 -13.40
C ASN A 165 19.59 -32.56 -12.16
N ALA A 166 18.28 -32.49 -11.92
CA ALA A 166 17.73 -31.95 -10.68
C ALA A 166 18.13 -32.82 -9.49
N GLN A 167 19.19 -32.46 -8.77
CA GLN A 167 19.48 -33.09 -7.49
C GLN A 167 18.45 -32.60 -6.47
N GLN A 168 17.56 -33.51 -6.09
CA GLN A 168 16.51 -33.23 -5.14
C GLN A 168 17.11 -33.22 -3.73
N THR A 169 17.56 -32.05 -3.27
CA THR A 169 17.91 -31.89 -1.86
C THR A 169 16.63 -32.02 -1.02
N ALA A 170 16.72 -32.70 0.12
CA ALA A 170 15.58 -32.84 1.03
C ALA A 170 15.02 -31.45 1.40
N VAL A 171 13.72 -31.26 1.18
CA VAL A 171 12.98 -30.00 1.32
C VAL A 171 13.16 -29.33 2.71
N ASP A 172 13.57 -30.10 3.71
CA ASP A 172 13.66 -29.67 5.11
C ASP A 172 15.06 -29.25 5.59
N LYS A 173 16.12 -29.38 4.78
CA LYS A 173 17.47 -28.93 5.17
C LYS A 173 17.74 -27.52 4.66
N GLU A 174 18.18 -26.66 5.56
CA GLU A 174 18.71 -25.34 5.23
C GLU A 174 20.11 -25.48 4.65
N LEU A 175 20.38 -24.78 3.55
CA LEU A 175 21.70 -24.68 2.96
C LEU A 175 22.28 -23.31 3.24
N GLU A 176 23.40 -23.30 3.92
CA GLU A 176 24.22 -22.11 4.12
C GLU A 176 25.49 -22.20 3.27
N LEU A 177 25.80 -21.12 2.57
CA LEU A 177 27.02 -20.99 1.78
C LEU A 177 27.51 -19.55 1.77
N ILE A 178 28.79 -19.39 1.47
CA ILE A 178 29.42 -18.10 1.21
C ILE A 178 29.45 -17.90 -0.29
N PHE A 179 28.90 -16.79 -0.76
CA PHE A 179 28.79 -16.42 -2.16
C PHE A 179 29.50 -15.10 -2.41
N THR A 180 30.44 -15.07 -3.34
CA THR A 180 31.05 -13.82 -3.81
C THR A 180 30.54 -13.52 -5.22
N PRO A 181 29.72 -12.47 -5.40
CA PRO A 181 29.00 -12.23 -6.65
C PRO A 181 29.91 -11.76 -7.80
N THR A 182 29.60 -12.20 -9.02
CA THR A 182 30.26 -11.75 -10.26
C THR A 182 29.32 -11.98 -11.46
N PRO A 183 28.57 -10.98 -11.96
CA PRO A 183 28.55 -9.56 -11.57
C PRO A 183 27.74 -9.28 -10.29
N GLY A 184 27.93 -8.10 -9.70
CA GLY A 184 27.30 -7.65 -8.46
C GLY A 184 25.81 -7.26 -8.55
N LEU A 185 25.08 -7.69 -9.58
CA LEU A 185 23.67 -7.33 -9.77
C LEU A 185 22.82 -8.60 -9.88
N LEU A 186 21.77 -8.68 -9.08
CA LEU A 186 20.80 -9.78 -9.10
C LEU A 186 19.42 -9.25 -9.47
N SER A 187 18.85 -9.82 -10.53
CA SER A 187 17.49 -9.53 -10.98
C SER A 187 16.60 -10.73 -10.71
N LEU A 188 15.52 -10.51 -9.98
CA LEU A 188 14.58 -11.54 -9.56
C LEU A 188 13.19 -11.26 -10.15
N SER A 189 12.57 -12.33 -10.63
CA SER A 189 11.18 -12.35 -11.04
C SER A 189 10.34 -12.91 -9.90
N LEU A 190 9.26 -12.21 -9.55
CA LEU A 190 8.32 -12.58 -8.49
C LEU A 190 6.97 -12.94 -9.15
N PRO A 191 6.80 -14.18 -9.66
CA PRO A 191 5.64 -14.58 -10.46
C PRO A 191 4.40 -14.86 -9.63
N GLU A 192 4.57 -15.16 -8.35
CA GLU A 192 3.52 -15.48 -7.39
C GLU A 192 3.61 -14.55 -6.17
N VAL A 193 2.89 -14.88 -5.10
CA VAL A 193 2.97 -14.16 -3.82
C VAL A 193 4.39 -14.25 -3.28
N ALA A 194 5.00 -13.09 -3.01
CA ALA A 194 6.34 -12.99 -2.45
C ALA A 194 6.35 -12.05 -1.24
N LYS A 195 6.99 -12.49 -0.16
CA LYS A 195 7.27 -11.65 1.02
C LYS A 195 8.72 -11.22 0.98
N LEU A 196 8.94 -9.92 0.92
CA LEU A 196 10.24 -9.29 1.03
C LEU A 196 10.38 -8.72 2.45
N ALA A 197 11.49 -9.03 3.11
CA ALA A 197 11.89 -8.39 4.35
C ALA A 197 13.34 -7.90 4.20
N VAL A 198 13.58 -6.65 4.57
CA VAL A 198 14.93 -6.09 4.62
C VAL A 198 15.20 -5.55 6.02
N ILE A 199 16.42 -5.81 6.51
CA ILE A 199 16.93 -5.31 7.79
C ILE A 199 18.02 -4.29 7.47
N LEU A 200 17.89 -3.10 8.05
CA LEU A 200 18.77 -1.97 7.78
C LEU A 200 19.73 -1.75 8.96
N ALA A 201 20.98 -1.39 8.66
CA ALA A 201 21.95 -1.04 9.71
C ALA A 201 21.61 0.28 10.39
N ASP A 202 21.17 1.26 9.61
CA ASP A 202 20.78 2.58 10.07
C ASP A 202 19.83 3.18 9.03
N ILE A 203 18.94 4.07 9.46
CA ILE A 203 18.11 4.85 8.55
C ILE A 203 18.75 6.21 8.38
N ASN A 204 19.03 6.55 7.13
CA ASN A 204 19.36 7.93 6.81
C ASN A 204 18.05 8.69 6.56
N GLN A 205 17.75 9.66 7.42
CA GLN A 205 16.50 10.46 7.38
C GLN A 205 16.26 11.18 6.04
N ASN A 206 17.27 11.30 5.18
CA ASN A 206 17.16 11.91 3.86
C ASN A 206 16.91 10.90 2.71
N SER A 207 16.76 9.61 3.02
CA SER A 207 16.59 8.61 1.97
C SER A 207 15.16 8.55 1.43
N GLN A 208 15.00 8.87 0.16
CA GLN A 208 13.74 8.69 -0.57
C GLN A 208 13.63 7.25 -1.08
N TRP A 209 13.28 6.32 -0.20
CA TRP A 209 13.12 4.91 -0.58
C TRP A 209 11.91 4.66 -1.46
N PHE A 210 10.86 5.45 -1.30
CA PHE A 210 9.60 5.17 -1.98
C PHE A 210 9.47 5.91 -3.30
N GLY A 211 8.92 5.22 -4.30
CA GLY A 211 8.42 5.86 -5.50
C GLY A 211 7.25 6.80 -5.19
N GLY A 212 7.27 8.00 -5.76
CA GLY A 212 6.17 8.95 -5.66
C GLY A 212 5.09 8.73 -6.72
N ASN A 213 3.92 9.35 -6.52
CA ASN A 213 2.83 9.43 -7.51
C ASN A 213 2.30 8.08 -8.03
N LEU A 214 2.01 7.13 -7.14
CA LEU A 214 1.42 5.84 -7.49
C LEU A 214 -0.10 5.97 -7.68
N ASN A 215 -0.60 5.45 -8.81
CA ASN A 215 -2.04 5.23 -8.99
C ASN A 215 -2.44 3.95 -8.26
N VAL A 216 -3.44 4.06 -7.39
CA VAL A 216 -3.85 2.96 -6.52
C VAL A 216 -5.37 2.80 -6.49
N ALA A 217 -5.82 1.61 -6.10
CA ALA A 217 -7.17 1.33 -5.65
C ALA A 217 -7.11 0.52 -4.35
N ASP A 218 -8.23 0.46 -3.64
CA ASP A 218 -8.38 -0.36 -2.42
C ASP A 218 -7.29 -0.08 -1.36
N LEU A 219 -6.86 1.20 -1.23
CA LEU A 219 -5.89 1.59 -0.22
C LEU A 219 -6.53 1.42 1.17
N GLY A 220 -5.86 0.64 2.01
CA GLY A 220 -6.31 0.25 3.34
C GLY A 220 -5.21 0.35 4.38
N PHE A 221 -5.64 0.47 5.64
CA PHE A 221 -4.79 0.66 6.81
C PHE A 221 -5.19 -0.33 7.91
N ALA A 222 -5.27 -1.62 7.56
CA ALA A 222 -5.73 -2.64 8.48
C ALA A 222 -4.69 -3.74 8.58
N SER A 223 -4.49 -4.28 9.78
CA SER A 223 -3.62 -5.43 9.96
C SER A 223 -4.31 -6.67 9.41
N PHE A 224 -3.61 -7.40 8.54
CA PHE A 224 -4.03 -8.71 8.08
C PHE A 224 -3.37 -9.77 8.95
N ASP A 225 -4.15 -10.73 9.45
CA ASP A 225 -3.58 -11.98 9.88
C ASP A 225 -3.02 -12.70 8.65
N SER A 226 -1.73 -13.00 8.70
CA SER A 226 -0.89 -13.59 7.64
C SER A 226 -1.44 -14.85 6.97
N GLN A 227 -2.49 -15.47 7.52
CA GLN A 227 -3.17 -16.63 6.96
C GLN A 227 -4.33 -16.30 6.00
N ARG A 228 -4.79 -15.04 5.93
CA ARG A 228 -5.85 -14.59 5.01
C ARG A 228 -5.29 -13.59 4.00
N LEU A 229 -4.65 -14.10 2.96
CA LEU A 229 -4.08 -13.34 1.83
C LEU A 229 -5.17 -12.83 0.88
N THR A 230 -6.10 -12.04 1.39
CA THR A 230 -7.11 -11.35 0.57
C THR A 230 -7.09 -9.88 0.92
N LEU A 231 -6.88 -9.02 -0.08
CA LEU A 231 -7.14 -7.58 0.03
C LEU A 231 -8.52 -7.41 0.68
N ALA A 232 -8.57 -6.65 1.78
CA ALA A 232 -9.83 -6.22 2.34
C ALA A 232 -10.61 -5.53 1.22
N HIS A 233 -11.73 -6.13 0.81
CA HIS A 233 -12.65 -5.42 -0.06
C HIS A 233 -13.03 -4.13 0.67
N SER A 234 -13.02 -3.02 -0.06
CA SER A 234 -13.52 -1.75 0.44
C SER A 234 -14.92 -1.95 1.04
N GLY A 235 -15.01 -2.00 2.37
CA GLY A 235 -16.26 -2.21 3.11
C GLY A 235 -16.37 -3.49 3.95
N ALA A 236 -15.43 -4.44 3.88
CA ALA A 236 -15.45 -5.64 4.74
C ALA A 236 -14.39 -5.53 5.85
N TYR A 237 -14.67 -4.72 6.87
CA TYR A 237 -13.79 -4.53 8.03
C TYR A 237 -14.03 -5.55 9.16
N GLY A 238 -14.92 -6.53 8.93
CA GLY A 238 -15.28 -7.57 9.89
C GLY A 238 -14.09 -8.47 10.26
N GLY A 239 -13.34 -8.06 11.29
CA GLY A 239 -12.26 -8.83 11.91
C GLY A 239 -10.86 -8.20 11.85
N ASN A 240 -10.67 -7.06 11.16
CA ASN A 240 -9.36 -6.43 11.03
C ASN A 240 -9.25 -5.21 11.94
N ASN A 241 -8.09 -5.00 12.57
CA ASN A 241 -7.83 -3.80 13.37
C ASN A 241 -7.21 -2.70 12.50
N SER A 242 -7.66 -1.46 12.65
CA SER A 242 -7.01 -0.32 12.01
C SER A 242 -5.58 -0.14 12.55
N THR A 243 -4.66 0.19 11.65
CA THR A 243 -3.25 0.48 11.92
C THR A 243 -2.93 1.97 11.81
N ILE A 244 -3.94 2.82 11.61
CA ILE A 244 -3.78 4.27 11.61
C ILE A 244 -3.37 4.73 13.00
N LEU A 245 -2.30 5.53 13.08
CA LEU A 245 -1.84 6.16 14.31
C LEU A 245 -2.35 7.59 14.40
N SER A 246 -2.32 8.31 13.28
CA SER A 246 -2.84 9.66 13.15
C SER A 246 -3.03 10.04 11.69
N GLY A 247 -3.74 11.13 11.44
CA GLY A 247 -3.85 11.70 10.11
C GLY A 247 -4.83 12.86 10.03
N GLU A 248 -4.92 13.46 8.86
CA GLU A 248 -5.88 14.52 8.57
C GLU A 248 -6.41 14.34 7.15
N VAL A 249 -7.72 14.51 6.98
CA VAL A 249 -8.40 14.47 5.69
C VAL A 249 -9.03 15.83 5.43
N ARG A 250 -8.83 16.38 4.23
CA ARG A 250 -9.44 17.63 3.78
C ARG A 250 -10.32 17.40 2.58
N MET A 251 -11.57 17.84 2.66
CA MET A 251 -12.54 17.77 1.57
C MET A 251 -13.52 18.94 1.66
N ALA A 252 -13.82 19.59 0.53
CA ALA A 252 -14.79 20.71 0.46
C ALA A 252 -14.58 21.81 1.51
N GLY A 253 -13.32 22.17 1.77
CA GLY A 253 -12.96 23.22 2.74
C GLY A 253 -13.07 22.81 4.21
N LYS A 254 -13.43 21.56 4.51
CA LYS A 254 -13.46 21.00 5.86
C LYS A 254 -12.28 20.07 6.07
N ALA A 255 -11.78 20.04 7.31
CA ALA A 255 -10.74 19.11 7.76
C ALA A 255 -11.34 18.17 8.82
N MET A 256 -10.97 16.90 8.77
CA MET A 256 -11.32 15.85 9.73
C MET A 256 -10.04 15.19 10.20
N GLN A 257 -9.87 15.06 11.52
CA GLN A 257 -8.71 14.39 12.10
C GLN A 257 -8.95 12.88 12.16
N LEU A 258 -7.91 12.10 11.91
CA LEU A 258 -7.90 10.67 12.10
C LEU A 258 -7.14 10.36 13.38
N GLY A 259 -7.84 9.78 14.34
CA GLY A 259 -7.28 9.31 15.60
C GLY A 259 -6.67 7.93 15.48
N LYS A 260 -5.89 7.56 16.49
CA LYS A 260 -5.30 6.23 16.62
C LYS A 260 -6.37 5.13 16.56
N ASN A 261 -6.10 4.09 15.78
CA ASN A 261 -6.96 2.93 15.53
C ASN A 261 -8.33 3.28 14.93
N GLN A 262 -8.54 4.50 14.42
CA GLN A 262 -9.73 4.80 13.64
C GLN A 262 -9.57 4.27 12.23
N PHE A 263 -10.68 3.86 11.62
CA PHE A 263 -10.77 3.55 10.21
C PHE A 263 -11.06 4.81 9.42
N PHE A 264 -10.38 4.95 8.29
CA PHE A 264 -10.74 5.91 7.25
C PHE A 264 -11.69 5.24 6.24
N MET A 265 -12.83 5.87 5.99
CA MET A 265 -13.86 5.40 5.08
C MET A 265 -14.01 6.42 3.95
N GLY A 266 -13.22 6.26 2.89
CA GLY A 266 -13.42 7.01 1.65
C GLY A 266 -14.49 6.31 0.81
N GLY A 267 -15.69 6.88 0.69
CA GLY A 267 -16.72 6.34 -0.20
C GLY A 267 -16.26 6.29 -1.65
N THR A 268 -17.02 5.65 -2.55
CA THR A 268 -16.61 5.41 -3.95
C THR A 268 -16.52 6.69 -4.80
N PRO A 269 -15.48 6.88 -5.66
CA PRO A 269 -14.42 5.92 -6.01
C PRO A 269 -13.27 5.80 -4.98
N GLY A 270 -13.20 6.67 -3.97
CA GLY A 270 -12.29 6.55 -2.85
C GLY A 270 -10.90 7.11 -3.15
N ILE A 271 -9.88 6.49 -2.55
CA ILE A 271 -8.48 6.88 -2.72
C ILE A 271 -7.99 6.36 -4.07
N GLN A 272 -7.41 7.25 -4.88
CA GLN A 272 -7.00 6.91 -6.26
C GLN A 272 -5.50 7.10 -6.49
N LYS A 273 -4.84 7.87 -5.63
CA LYS A 273 -3.44 8.22 -5.80
C LYS A 273 -2.74 8.37 -4.47
N VAL A 274 -1.53 7.83 -4.38
CA VAL A 274 -0.58 8.17 -3.32
C VAL A 274 0.53 9.02 -3.92
N ARG A 275 0.63 10.27 -3.45
CA ARG A 275 1.57 11.26 -3.95
C ARG A 275 2.94 11.07 -3.36
N TYR A 276 2.99 10.79 -2.07
CA TYR A 276 4.22 10.76 -1.29
C TYR A 276 4.14 9.70 -0.20
N TRP A 277 5.29 9.13 0.11
CA TRP A 277 5.51 8.10 1.12
C TRP A 277 6.82 8.43 1.83
N GLN A 278 6.86 8.19 3.13
CA GLN A 278 8.09 8.24 3.90
C GLN A 278 7.98 7.28 5.08
N ILE A 279 9.13 6.88 5.60
CA ILE A 279 9.17 6.23 6.90
C ILE A 279 9.00 7.28 7.97
N ASP A 280 8.18 6.93 8.95
CA ASP A 280 8.06 7.65 10.21
C ASP A 280 8.75 6.83 11.30
N GLU A 281 9.99 7.20 11.61
CA GLU A 281 10.85 6.50 12.56
C GLU A 281 10.26 6.60 13.97
N ASP A 282 9.85 7.79 14.39
CA ASP A 282 9.32 8.06 15.72
C ASP A 282 8.13 7.15 16.05
N ASN A 283 7.29 6.89 15.04
CA ASN A 283 6.09 6.09 15.19
C ASN A 283 6.23 4.63 14.73
N SER A 284 7.39 4.23 14.20
CA SER A 284 7.59 2.91 13.57
C SER A 284 6.50 2.62 12.54
N ALA A 285 6.33 3.54 11.61
CA ALA A 285 5.17 3.59 10.74
C ALA A 285 5.55 4.14 9.35
N ILE A 286 4.54 4.24 8.49
CA ILE A 286 4.65 4.82 7.17
C ILE A 286 3.73 6.03 7.12
N ALA A 287 4.30 7.17 6.75
CA ALA A 287 3.57 8.40 6.49
C ALA A 287 3.28 8.55 4.99
N LEU A 288 2.05 8.93 4.68
CA LEU A 288 1.49 8.88 3.34
C LEU A 288 0.74 10.18 3.06
N ARG A 289 0.92 10.72 1.86
CA ARG A 289 0.01 11.75 1.32
C ARG A 289 -0.76 11.18 0.16
N MET A 290 -2.07 11.16 0.28
CA MET A 290 -2.98 10.55 -0.69
C MET A 290 -4.04 11.53 -1.17
N ALA A 291 -4.60 11.24 -2.33
CA ALA A 291 -5.68 12.00 -2.92
C ALA A 291 -6.69 11.07 -3.60
N GLY A 292 -7.93 11.52 -3.65
CA GLY A 292 -9.01 10.75 -4.22
C GLY A 292 -10.23 11.60 -4.53
N LYS A 293 -11.30 10.93 -4.93
CA LYS A 293 -12.61 11.53 -5.14
C LYS A 293 -13.63 10.76 -4.33
N SER A 294 -14.51 11.48 -3.64
CA SER A 294 -15.60 10.85 -2.91
C SER A 294 -16.77 11.78 -2.75
N THR A 295 -17.96 11.21 -2.52
CA THR A 295 -19.15 11.95 -2.10
C THR A 295 -19.16 12.21 -0.59
N ALA A 296 -18.49 11.35 0.16
CA ALA A 296 -18.33 11.47 1.60
C ALA A 296 -17.05 10.77 2.08
N VAL A 297 -16.40 11.37 3.07
CA VAL A 297 -15.32 10.73 3.82
C VAL A 297 -15.74 10.65 5.29
N ALA A 298 -15.44 9.53 5.95
CA ALA A 298 -15.77 9.34 7.35
C ALA A 298 -14.62 8.70 8.14
N ALA A 299 -14.67 8.88 9.45
CA ALA A 299 -13.74 8.29 10.41
C ALA A 299 -14.50 7.70 11.60
N GLY A 300 -14.02 6.57 12.12
CA GLY A 300 -14.70 5.83 13.18
C GLY A 300 -13.83 4.73 13.77
N LEU A 301 -14.09 4.35 15.03
CA LEU A 301 -13.50 3.13 15.58
C LEU A 301 -14.15 1.87 15.00
N ASP A 302 -15.38 2.01 14.50
CA ASP A 302 -16.12 0.98 13.79
C ASP A 302 -16.57 1.56 12.44
N PRO A 303 -16.27 0.91 11.31
CA PRO A 303 -16.70 1.34 9.99
C PRO A 303 -18.21 1.36 9.79
N ASP A 304 -18.95 0.55 10.56
CA ASP A 304 -20.43 0.57 10.54
C ASP A 304 -20.99 1.75 11.36
N PHE A 305 -20.18 2.33 12.25
CA PHE A 305 -20.56 3.43 13.13
C PHE A 305 -19.52 4.57 13.11
N PRO A 306 -19.44 5.35 12.01
CA PRO A 306 -18.53 6.49 11.93
C PRO A 306 -18.89 7.57 12.95
N VAL A 307 -17.88 8.13 13.61
CA VAL A 307 -18.04 9.21 14.60
C VAL A 307 -17.91 10.60 13.98
N GLU A 308 -17.20 10.70 12.85
CA GLU A 308 -17.01 11.95 12.13
C GLU A 308 -17.19 11.72 10.62
N GLN A 309 -17.84 12.67 9.94
CA GLN A 309 -18.11 12.56 8.52
C GLN A 309 -18.17 13.92 7.83
N ILE A 310 -17.49 14.03 6.69
CA ILE A 310 -17.62 15.15 5.76
C ILE A 310 -18.46 14.65 4.57
N LYS A 311 -19.59 15.28 4.30
CA LYS A 311 -20.43 15.04 3.11
C LYS A 311 -20.49 16.27 2.23
N VAL A 312 -20.58 16.06 0.91
CA VAL A 312 -20.79 17.14 -0.06
C VAL A 312 -22.08 16.94 -0.81
N SER A 313 -22.91 17.97 -0.80
CA SER A 313 -24.13 18.06 -1.62
C SER A 313 -23.85 18.71 -2.97
N TYR A 314 -24.74 18.48 -3.93
CA TYR A 314 -24.67 19.08 -5.26
C TYR A 314 -24.72 20.61 -5.21
N LEU A 315 -25.55 21.17 -4.32
CA LEU A 315 -25.66 22.62 -4.14
C LEU A 315 -24.32 23.25 -3.67
N ARG A 316 -23.58 22.55 -2.80
CA ARG A 316 -22.27 22.97 -2.25
C ARG A 316 -21.12 22.89 -3.27
N LEU A 317 -21.34 22.34 -4.47
CA LEU A 317 -20.37 22.45 -5.56
C LEU A 317 -20.28 23.89 -6.10
N TRP A 318 -21.39 24.61 -6.07
CA TRP A 318 -21.53 25.92 -6.73
C TRP A 318 -21.63 27.08 -5.75
N LEU A 319 -22.05 26.80 -4.51
CA LEU A 319 -22.30 27.81 -3.50
C LEU A 319 -21.44 27.58 -2.24
N PRO A 320 -20.89 28.65 -1.64
CA PRO A 320 -20.19 28.55 -0.35
C PRO A 320 -21.18 28.21 0.78
N GLU A 321 -20.66 27.64 1.87
CA GLU A 321 -21.48 27.17 3.00
C GLU A 321 -22.38 28.27 3.59
N SER A 322 -21.92 29.51 3.64
CA SER A 322 -22.71 30.66 4.08
C SER A 322 -23.88 30.98 3.15
N ALA A 323 -23.70 30.84 1.84
CA ALA A 323 -24.77 31.06 0.86
C ALA A 323 -25.82 29.95 0.97
N VAL A 324 -25.41 28.69 1.11
CA VAL A 324 -26.33 27.56 1.34
C VAL A 324 -27.11 27.74 2.62
N ALA A 325 -26.44 28.12 3.72
CA ALA A 325 -27.06 28.36 5.02
C ALA A 325 -28.12 29.47 4.98
N GLY A 326 -27.98 30.47 4.10
CA GLY A 326 -29.01 31.50 3.88
C GLY A 326 -30.10 31.08 2.88
N LEU A 327 -29.74 30.32 1.85
CA LEU A 327 -30.64 29.90 0.78
C LEU A 327 -31.74 28.96 1.30
N ILE A 328 -31.39 27.98 2.14
CA ILE A 328 -32.33 26.98 2.67
C ILE A 328 -33.46 27.59 3.52
N PRO A 329 -33.20 28.43 4.55
CA PRO A 329 -34.29 29.06 5.31
C PRO A 329 -35.10 30.02 4.44
N PHE A 330 -34.47 30.71 3.50
CA PHE A 330 -35.17 31.57 2.55
C PHE A 330 -36.14 30.77 1.67
N THR A 331 -35.71 29.63 1.10
CA THR A 331 -36.58 28.79 0.28
C THR A 331 -37.70 28.15 1.09
N ALA A 332 -37.43 27.75 2.33
CA ALA A 332 -38.46 27.22 3.23
C ALA A 332 -39.53 28.26 3.59
N ALA A 333 -39.12 29.49 3.94
CA ALA A 333 -40.04 30.58 4.26
C ALA A 333 -40.90 30.97 3.05
N LEU A 334 -40.28 31.13 1.88
CA LEU A 334 -40.98 31.49 0.64
C LEU A 334 -41.92 30.37 0.18
N GLY A 335 -41.47 29.11 0.27
CA GLY A 335 -42.29 27.94 -0.03
C GLY A 335 -43.52 27.85 0.86
N SER A 336 -43.35 28.06 2.17
CA SER A 336 -44.45 28.06 3.15
C SER A 336 -45.48 29.16 2.85
N TYR A 337 -45.01 30.37 2.54
CA TYR A 337 -45.89 31.48 2.15
C TYR A 337 -46.69 31.18 0.88
N LEU A 338 -46.02 30.67 -0.16
CA LEU A 338 -46.68 30.30 -1.42
C LEU A 338 -47.70 29.18 -1.24
N LEU A 339 -47.41 28.21 -0.37
CA LEU A 339 -48.31 27.09 -0.08
C LEU A 339 -49.54 27.56 0.72
N TYR A 340 -49.35 28.43 1.72
CA TYR A 340 -50.44 29.07 2.45
C TYR A 340 -51.38 29.83 1.50
N TRP A 341 -50.82 30.68 0.65
CA TRP A 341 -51.59 31.46 -0.32
C TRP A 341 -52.39 30.57 -1.29
N LEU A 342 -51.79 29.46 -1.74
CA LEU A 342 -52.46 28.47 -2.60
C LEU A 342 -53.66 27.81 -1.94
N LEU A 343 -53.54 27.48 -0.65
CA LEU A 343 -54.61 26.85 0.13
C LEU A 343 -55.74 27.84 0.43
N ASP A 344 -55.39 29.08 0.75
CA ASP A 344 -56.35 30.15 1.01
C ASP A 344 -57.20 30.44 -0.24
N ARG A 345 -56.56 30.51 -1.42
CA ARG A 345 -57.25 30.76 -2.69
C ARG A 345 -58.12 29.61 -3.21
N ARG A 346 -57.98 28.40 -2.66
CA ARG A 346 -58.87 27.25 -2.95
C ARG A 346 -60.08 27.18 -2.02
N ARG A 347 -60.12 28.00 -0.97
CA ARG A 347 -61.23 28.08 0.00
C ARG A 347 -62.24 29.20 -0.30
N VAL A 348 -62.02 29.97 -1.37
CA VAL A 348 -62.93 30.98 -1.95
C VAL A 348 -63.45 30.45 -3.28
#